data_AF-A0A2D9H898-F1
#
_entry.id   AF-A0A2D9H898-F1
#
_cell.length_a   1.000
_cell.length_b   1.000
_cell.length_c   1.000
_cell.angle_alpha   90.00
_cell.angle_beta   90.00
_cell.angle_gamma   90.00
#
_symmetry.space_group_name_H-M   'P 1'
#
loop_
_entity.id
_entity.type
_entity.pdbx_description
1 polymer ?
#
loop_
_entity_poly.entity_id
_entity_poly.type
_entity_poly.pdbx_seq_one_letter_code
_entity_poly.pdbx_strand_id
1 'polypeptide(L)'
;MIPLAAESDSGFIPSLEKAINDAFDPIATAVTSVIFWELPLGDYSFPLIVLWLVVAAAVFTVYFRGVQFRSLGTAWALVRGRYSRSSDPGEVTHFQALSSAVSGTVGLGNIAGVAVAVTVGGPGATFWMILAGLLGMCTKFVECTLGVRYREVHEDGTVTGGPFRYMPVAFERFGPGVGKVAMGIFAVALILFGALGGNAFQSNQTYAQAVNVTGGEDSFLASSGASFGFGLVLALLVGVVILGGVTSIARVTSKLVPVMALIYVGACLLVIGINATEVPGAIGRIVEGAFAPEGITGGAIGVLIIGFQRAAFSNEAGVGSAPIVHSAVKTR
;
A
#
# COMPACT_ATOMS: atom_id res chain seq x y z
N MET A 1 11.62 1.81 17.88
CA MET A 1 11.86 3.26 17.79
C MET A 1 13.26 3.45 17.25
N ILE A 2 13.39 3.92 16.03
CA ILE A 2 14.68 4.41 15.52
C ILE A 2 14.84 5.81 16.13
N PRO A 3 15.99 6.17 16.73
CA PRO A 3 16.16 7.49 17.30
C PRO A 3 16.05 8.50 16.14
N LEU A 4 15.00 9.32 16.17
CA LEU A 4 14.98 10.57 15.43
C LEU A 4 16.16 11.38 15.95
N ALA A 5 17.09 11.71 15.05
CA ALA A 5 18.26 12.51 15.36
C ALA A 5 17.81 13.78 16.10
N ALA A 6 18.12 13.84 17.39
CA ALA A 6 18.05 15.05 18.16
C ALA A 6 19.40 15.72 17.99
N GLU A 7 19.46 16.78 17.19
CA GLU A 7 20.42 17.84 17.42
C GLU A 7 19.82 19.19 17.01
N SER A 8 19.93 20.11 17.95
CA SER A 8 19.33 21.43 17.98
C SER A 8 20.05 22.37 17.02
N ASP A 9 19.47 22.63 15.85
CA ASP A 9 19.92 23.69 14.97
C ASP A 9 18.85 24.80 14.91
N SER A 10 19.19 25.97 15.43
CA SER A 10 18.32 27.16 15.45
C SER A 10 18.25 27.82 14.06
N GLY A 11 17.61 27.13 13.10
CA GLY A 11 17.40 27.60 11.73
C GLY A 11 15.91 27.64 11.34
N PHE A 12 15.61 28.34 10.23
CA PHE A 12 14.25 28.40 9.66
C PHE A 12 13.71 27.00 9.29
N ILE A 13 14.56 26.14 8.74
CA ILE A 13 14.15 24.79 8.29
C ILE A 13 13.78 23.88 9.48
N PRO A 14 14.62 23.70 10.52
CA PRO A 14 14.22 22.93 11.71
C PRO A 14 13.00 23.51 12.43
N SER A 15 12.85 24.84 12.43
CA SER A 15 11.67 25.49 13.00
C SER A 15 10.39 25.20 12.21
N LEU A 16 10.48 25.18 10.87
CA LEU A 16 9.39 24.81 9.99
C LEU A 16 9.04 23.32 10.14
N GLU A 17 10.03 22.42 10.20
CA GLU A 17 9.83 20.99 10.46
C GLU A 17 9.12 20.77 11.80
N LYS A 18 9.58 21.44 12.86
CA LYS A 18 8.94 21.37 14.18
C LYS A 18 7.49 21.87 14.14
N ALA A 19 7.23 22.99 13.49
CA ALA A 19 5.86 23.52 13.37
C ALA A 19 4.92 22.57 12.61
N ILE A 20 5.43 21.90 11.58
CA ILE A 20 4.67 20.86 10.85
C ILE A 20 4.39 19.69 11.80
N ASN A 21 5.40 19.12 12.45
CA ASN A 21 5.22 17.98 13.35
C ASN A 21 4.26 18.30 14.52
N ASP A 22 4.44 19.44 15.17
CA ASP A 22 3.59 19.88 16.29
C ASP A 22 2.11 20.00 15.86
N ALA A 23 1.83 20.34 14.60
CA ALA A 23 0.48 20.42 14.07
C ALA A 23 -0.09 19.04 13.69
N PHE A 24 0.73 18.12 13.18
CA PHE A 24 0.27 16.84 12.63
C PHE A 24 0.27 15.69 13.63
N ASP A 25 1.21 15.64 14.56
CA ASP A 25 1.36 14.55 15.53
C ASP A 25 0.10 14.31 16.38
N PRO A 26 -0.61 15.35 16.89
CA PRO A 26 -1.83 15.14 17.65
C PRO A 26 -2.94 14.48 16.80
N ILE A 27 -3.06 14.87 15.54
CA ILE A 27 -4.06 14.34 14.61
C ILE A 27 -3.72 12.88 14.25
N ALA A 28 -2.45 12.63 13.92
CA ALA A 28 -1.97 11.29 13.60
C ALA A 28 -2.17 10.34 14.80
N THR A 29 -1.89 10.79 16.02
CA THR A 29 -2.07 10.00 17.25
C THR A 29 -3.54 9.72 17.54
N ALA A 30 -4.42 10.73 17.38
CA ALA A 30 -5.85 10.55 17.56
C ALA A 30 -6.43 9.56 16.53
N VAL A 31 -6.03 9.67 15.25
CA VAL A 31 -6.51 8.77 14.20
C VAL A 31 -5.98 7.35 14.38
N THR A 32 -4.69 7.19 14.69
CA THR A 32 -4.08 5.87 14.88
C THR A 32 -4.63 5.14 16.09
N SER A 33 -4.88 5.83 17.21
CA SER A 33 -5.48 5.22 18.41
C SER A 33 -6.90 4.71 18.18
N VAL A 34 -7.67 5.36 17.31
CA VAL A 34 -9.02 4.90 16.92
C VAL A 34 -8.96 3.75 15.93
N ILE A 35 -8.13 3.85 14.88
CA ILE A 35 -8.04 2.83 13.82
C ILE A 35 -7.44 1.53 14.35
N PHE A 36 -6.35 1.63 15.11
CA PHE A 36 -5.66 0.49 15.71
C PHE A 36 -6.16 0.21 17.12
N TRP A 37 -7.38 0.63 17.44
CA TRP A 37 -7.98 0.27 18.71
C TRP A 37 -7.95 -1.24 18.90
N GLU A 38 -7.36 -1.66 20.01
CA GLU A 38 -7.12 -3.06 20.31
C GLU A 38 -8.31 -3.64 21.08
N LEU A 39 -8.85 -4.73 20.55
CA LEU A 39 -9.86 -5.52 21.23
C LEU A 39 -9.14 -6.54 22.14
N PRO A 40 -9.36 -6.53 23.46
CA PRO A 40 -8.83 -7.56 24.34
C PRO A 40 -9.56 -8.88 24.08
N LEU A 41 -8.81 -9.91 23.67
CA LEU A 41 -9.27 -11.26 23.41
C LEU A 41 -8.48 -12.22 24.30
N GLY A 42 -8.91 -12.34 25.56
CA GLY A 42 -8.18 -13.11 26.57
C GLY A 42 -6.82 -12.46 26.87
N ASP A 43 -5.74 -13.22 26.74
CA ASP A 43 -4.37 -12.75 26.98
C ASP A 43 -3.76 -11.98 25.79
N TYR A 44 -4.50 -11.85 24.69
CA TYR A 44 -4.04 -11.20 23.46
C TYR A 44 -4.84 -9.93 23.17
N SER A 45 -4.18 -8.92 22.62
CA SER A 45 -4.82 -7.72 22.12
C SER A 45 -4.77 -7.74 20.58
N PHE A 46 -5.92 -7.58 19.94
CA PHE A 46 -6.04 -7.67 18.48
C PHE A 46 -6.54 -6.34 17.90
N PRO A 47 -5.80 -5.69 16.99
CA PRO A 47 -6.27 -4.47 16.36
C PRO A 47 -7.57 -4.75 15.58
N LEU A 48 -8.66 -4.09 15.97
CA LEU A 48 -10.00 -4.39 15.44
C LEU A 48 -10.05 -4.31 13.91
N ILE A 49 -9.35 -3.33 13.33
CA ILE A 49 -9.26 -3.15 11.88
C ILE A 49 -8.61 -4.35 11.18
N VAL A 50 -7.56 -4.94 11.78
CA VAL A 50 -6.89 -6.12 11.21
C VAL A 50 -7.86 -7.30 11.22
N LEU A 51 -8.60 -7.48 12.32
CA LEU A 51 -9.56 -8.57 12.46
C LEU A 51 -10.66 -8.43 11.40
N TRP A 52 -11.18 -7.22 11.25
CA TRP A 52 -12.18 -6.88 10.25
C TRP A 52 -11.73 -7.20 8.83
N LEU A 53 -10.49 -6.82 8.47
CA LEU A 53 -9.92 -7.09 7.16
C LEU A 53 -9.72 -8.59 6.90
N VAL A 54 -9.25 -9.35 7.89
CA VAL A 54 -9.08 -10.81 7.79
C VAL A 54 -10.43 -11.48 7.55
N VAL A 55 -11.44 -11.14 8.38
CA VAL A 55 -12.78 -11.72 8.29
C VAL A 55 -13.41 -11.38 6.94
N ALA A 56 -13.33 -10.12 6.49
CA ALA A 56 -13.85 -9.72 5.18
C ALA A 56 -13.16 -10.49 4.04
N ALA A 57 -11.84 -10.60 4.06
CA ALA A 57 -11.09 -11.32 3.04
C ALA A 57 -11.42 -12.83 3.00
N ALA A 58 -11.61 -13.44 4.18
CA ALA A 58 -12.04 -14.83 4.30
C ALA A 58 -13.46 -15.03 3.75
N VAL A 59 -14.41 -14.16 4.15
CA VAL A 59 -15.79 -14.19 3.66
C VAL A 59 -15.85 -14.04 2.15
N PHE A 60 -15.14 -13.05 1.58
CA PHE A 60 -15.09 -12.88 0.12
C PHE A 60 -14.46 -14.08 -0.58
N THR A 61 -13.37 -14.62 -0.04
CA THR A 61 -12.72 -15.80 -0.61
C THR A 61 -13.68 -16.99 -0.67
N VAL A 62 -14.45 -17.26 0.39
CA VAL A 62 -15.44 -18.34 0.42
C VAL A 62 -16.60 -18.03 -0.51
N TYR A 63 -17.19 -16.83 -0.43
CA TYR A 63 -18.35 -16.41 -1.23
C TYR A 63 -18.07 -16.49 -2.74
N PHE A 64 -16.89 -16.03 -3.17
CA PHE A 64 -16.47 -16.08 -4.58
C PHE A 64 -15.75 -17.39 -4.95
N ARG A 65 -15.79 -18.40 -4.07
CA ARG A 65 -15.25 -19.76 -4.32
C ARG A 65 -13.79 -19.73 -4.78
N GLY A 66 -12.96 -18.98 -4.07
CA GLY A 66 -11.52 -18.87 -4.34
C GLY A 66 -11.18 -18.26 -5.71
N VAL A 67 -11.95 -17.25 -6.16
CA VAL A 67 -11.79 -16.62 -7.49
C VAL A 67 -10.35 -16.18 -7.78
N GLN A 68 -9.60 -15.74 -6.77
CA GLN A 68 -8.21 -15.31 -6.89
C GLN A 68 -7.28 -16.42 -7.42
N PHE A 69 -7.61 -17.69 -7.18
CA PHE A 69 -6.84 -18.83 -7.68
C PHE A 69 -7.39 -19.35 -9.01
N ARG A 70 -8.72 -19.33 -9.19
CA ARG A 70 -9.38 -19.89 -10.39
C ARG A 70 -9.27 -19.00 -11.62
N SER A 71 -9.17 -17.68 -11.43
CA SER A 71 -9.25 -16.69 -12.51
C SER A 71 -7.88 -16.16 -12.98
N LEU A 72 -6.76 -16.76 -12.57
CA LEU A 72 -5.42 -16.30 -12.94
C LEU A 72 -5.21 -16.25 -14.46
N GLY A 73 -5.72 -17.23 -15.21
CA GLY A 73 -5.65 -17.24 -16.67
C GLY A 73 -6.44 -16.08 -17.31
N THR A 74 -7.62 -15.76 -16.77
CA THR A 74 -8.43 -14.62 -17.21
C THR A 74 -7.75 -13.31 -16.88
N ALA A 75 -7.19 -13.16 -15.68
CA ALA A 75 -6.44 -11.99 -15.27
C ALA A 75 -5.25 -11.73 -16.21
N TRP A 76 -4.50 -12.77 -16.55
CA TRP A 76 -3.41 -12.68 -17.53
C TRP A 76 -3.88 -12.25 -18.92
N ALA A 77 -4.98 -12.83 -19.41
CA ALA A 77 -5.56 -12.47 -20.70
C ALA A 77 -6.06 -11.01 -20.73
N LEU A 78 -6.62 -10.51 -19.63
CA LEU A 78 -7.04 -9.11 -19.48
C LEU A 78 -5.85 -8.16 -19.54
N VAL A 79 -4.79 -8.44 -18.79
CA VAL A 79 -3.57 -7.60 -18.78
C VAL A 79 -2.92 -7.55 -20.17
N ARG A 80 -2.95 -8.66 -20.92
CA ARG A 80 -2.51 -8.69 -22.33
C ARG A 80 -3.44 -7.98 -23.31
N GLY A 81 -4.57 -7.45 -22.86
CA GLY A 81 -5.54 -6.74 -23.68
C GLY A 81 -6.41 -7.63 -24.56
N ARG A 82 -6.45 -8.95 -24.32
CA ARG A 82 -7.21 -9.91 -25.16
C ARG A 82 -8.72 -9.60 -25.22
N TYR A 83 -9.24 -8.98 -24.17
CA TYR A 83 -10.66 -8.61 -24.05
C TYR A 83 -10.93 -7.11 -24.23
N SER A 84 -9.90 -6.31 -24.53
CA SER A 84 -10.06 -4.86 -24.69
C SER A 84 -10.40 -4.52 -26.14
N ARG A 85 -11.41 -3.68 -26.33
CA ARG A 85 -11.74 -3.06 -27.62
C ARG A 85 -11.45 -1.57 -27.57
N SER A 86 -11.14 -0.98 -28.73
CA SER A 86 -10.96 0.46 -28.87
C SER A 86 -12.22 1.26 -28.50
N SER A 87 -13.39 0.64 -28.66
CA SER A 87 -14.71 1.21 -28.33
C SER A 87 -15.14 1.01 -26.87
N ASP A 88 -14.31 0.41 -26.02
CA ASP A 88 -14.66 0.22 -24.61
C ASP A 88 -14.44 1.52 -23.83
N PRO A 89 -15.38 1.91 -22.95
CA PRO A 89 -15.28 3.16 -22.19
C PRO A 89 -14.17 3.08 -21.14
N GLY A 90 -13.41 4.16 -21.01
CA GLY A 90 -12.29 4.29 -20.08
C GLY A 90 -11.12 5.07 -20.67
N GLU A 91 -10.14 5.38 -19.82
CA GLU A 91 -9.00 6.23 -20.16
C GLU A 91 -7.73 5.41 -20.43
N VAL A 92 -7.53 4.32 -19.69
CA VAL A 92 -6.28 3.55 -19.65
C VAL A 92 -6.48 2.06 -19.94
N THR A 93 -5.45 1.37 -20.42
CA THR A 93 -5.51 -0.08 -20.63
C THR A 93 -5.48 -0.86 -19.31
N HIS A 94 -5.84 -2.15 -19.33
CA HIS A 94 -5.72 -3.00 -18.14
C HIS A 94 -4.29 -3.05 -17.58
N PHE A 95 -3.29 -3.17 -18.46
CA PHE A 95 -1.88 -3.17 -18.05
C PHE A 95 -1.49 -1.82 -17.43
N GLN A 96 -1.89 -0.71 -18.04
CA GLN A 96 -1.60 0.61 -17.51
C GLN A 96 -2.21 0.83 -16.12
N ALA A 97 -3.48 0.47 -15.92
CA ALA A 97 -4.11 0.57 -14.62
C ALA A 97 -3.46 -0.35 -13.59
N LEU A 98 -3.12 -1.59 -13.97
CA LEU A 98 -2.39 -2.51 -13.10
C LEU A 98 -1.03 -1.92 -12.71
N SER A 99 -0.24 -1.42 -13.68
CA SER A 99 1.05 -0.81 -13.40
C SER A 99 0.90 0.43 -12.50
N SER A 100 -0.09 1.29 -12.73
CA SER A 100 -0.34 2.46 -11.87
C SER A 100 -0.75 2.07 -10.45
N ALA A 101 -1.62 1.08 -10.29
CA ALA A 101 -2.00 0.56 -8.98
C ALA A 101 -0.78 -0.05 -8.27
N VAL A 102 0.03 -0.84 -8.99
CA VAL A 102 1.25 -1.45 -8.45
C VAL A 102 2.30 -0.40 -8.07
N SER A 103 2.47 0.69 -8.84
CA SER A 103 3.39 1.77 -8.45
C SER A 103 3.01 2.47 -7.15
N GLY A 104 1.72 2.55 -6.83
CA GLY A 104 1.28 3.10 -5.55
C GLY A 104 1.60 2.15 -4.39
N THR A 105 1.42 0.85 -4.61
CA THR A 105 1.58 -0.17 -3.57
C THR A 105 2.97 -0.77 -3.45
N VAL A 106 3.89 -0.52 -4.38
CA VAL A 106 5.25 -1.07 -4.35
C VAL A 106 6.24 0.08 -4.20
N GLY A 107 6.79 0.24 -3.00
CA GLY A 107 7.85 1.21 -2.74
C GLY A 107 8.78 0.79 -1.62
N LEU A 108 9.69 1.70 -1.25
CA LEU A 108 10.66 1.50 -0.17
C LEU A 108 9.97 1.18 1.15
N GLY A 109 8.81 1.79 1.41
CA GLY A 109 7.97 1.50 2.56
C GLY A 109 7.58 0.02 2.72
N ASN A 110 7.34 -0.68 1.62
CA ASN A 110 7.00 -2.11 1.63
C ASN A 110 8.22 -2.96 1.97
N ILE A 111 9.37 -2.64 1.39
CA ILE A 111 10.62 -3.35 1.62
C ILE A 111 11.04 -3.21 3.08
N ALA A 112 11.06 -1.97 3.59
CA ALA A 112 11.33 -1.69 5.00
C ALA A 112 10.26 -2.29 5.93
N GLY A 113 8.99 -2.26 5.52
CA GLY A 113 7.87 -2.83 6.29
C GLY A 113 8.00 -4.33 6.51
N VAL A 114 8.43 -5.08 5.48
CA VAL A 114 8.73 -6.52 5.60
C VAL A 114 9.91 -6.74 6.54
N ALA A 115 10.99 -5.96 6.42
CA ALA A 115 12.14 -6.07 7.32
C ALA A 115 11.75 -5.84 8.79
N VAL A 116 10.95 -4.80 9.06
CA VAL A 116 10.42 -4.54 10.41
C VAL A 116 9.52 -5.68 10.89
N ALA A 117 8.68 -6.25 10.02
CA ALA A 117 7.83 -7.39 10.37
C ALA A 117 8.65 -8.60 10.83
N VAL A 118 9.73 -8.92 10.10
CA VAL A 118 10.63 -10.04 10.42
C VAL A 118 11.44 -9.76 11.68
N THR A 119 11.90 -8.52 11.88
CA THR A 119 12.66 -8.15 13.08
C THR A 119 11.82 -8.17 14.35
N VAL A 120 10.56 -7.72 14.28
CA VAL A 120 9.67 -7.63 15.45
C VAL A 120 8.93 -8.94 15.69
N GLY A 121 8.34 -9.54 14.65
CA GLY A 121 7.53 -10.76 14.76
C GLY A 121 8.29 -12.05 14.45
N GLY A 122 9.58 -11.97 14.13
CA GLY A 122 10.37 -13.12 13.69
C GLY A 122 10.04 -13.59 12.26
N PRO A 123 10.73 -14.64 11.77
CA PRO A 123 10.53 -15.18 10.43
C PRO A 123 9.08 -15.67 10.17
N GLY A 124 8.37 -16.06 11.22
CA GLY A 124 6.97 -16.50 11.13
C GLY A 124 6.01 -15.44 10.62
N ALA A 125 6.32 -14.16 10.83
CA ALA A 125 5.49 -13.06 10.34
C ALA A 125 5.38 -13.10 8.80
N THR A 126 6.43 -13.54 8.11
CA THR A 126 6.46 -13.67 6.65
C THR A 126 5.40 -14.66 6.15
N PHE A 127 5.17 -15.78 6.84
CA PHE A 127 4.13 -16.74 6.48
C PHE A 127 2.75 -16.09 6.47
N TRP A 128 2.42 -15.39 7.55
CA TRP A 128 1.13 -14.71 7.69
C TRP A 128 0.99 -13.52 6.74
N MET A 129 2.08 -12.82 6.43
CA MET A 129 2.08 -11.78 5.40
C MET A 129 1.71 -12.33 4.02
N ILE A 130 2.28 -13.48 3.64
CA ILE A 130 1.97 -14.16 2.37
C ILE A 130 0.49 -14.56 2.36
N LEU A 131 0.02 -15.22 3.41
CA LEU A 131 -1.38 -15.66 3.50
C LEU A 131 -2.36 -14.48 3.43
N ALA A 132 -2.08 -13.40 4.17
CA ALA A 132 -2.86 -12.17 4.14
C ALA A 132 -2.87 -11.54 2.73
N GLY A 133 -1.75 -11.57 2.02
CA GLY A 133 -1.67 -11.16 0.61
C GLY A 133 -2.55 -12.00 -0.30
N LEU A 134 -2.52 -13.32 -0.15
CA LEU A 134 -3.32 -14.25 -0.95
C LEU A 134 -4.84 -14.05 -0.72
N LEU A 135 -5.25 -13.83 0.53
CA LEU A 135 -6.63 -13.51 0.88
C LEU A 135 -7.03 -12.12 0.39
N GLY A 136 -6.13 -11.14 0.52
CA GLY A 136 -6.33 -9.75 0.08
C GLY A 136 -6.57 -9.62 -1.42
N MET A 137 -6.08 -10.55 -2.24
CA MET A 137 -6.41 -10.59 -3.68
C MET A 137 -7.92 -10.65 -3.94
N CYS A 138 -8.67 -11.40 -3.12
CA CYS A 138 -10.11 -11.48 -3.26
C CYS A 138 -10.79 -10.17 -2.83
N THR A 139 -10.33 -9.54 -1.75
CA THR A 139 -10.83 -8.24 -1.32
C THR A 139 -10.63 -7.19 -2.42
N LYS A 140 -9.43 -7.10 -3.00
CA LYS A 140 -9.16 -6.20 -4.13
C LYS A 140 -10.02 -6.51 -5.36
N PHE A 141 -10.25 -7.79 -5.65
CA PHE A 141 -11.14 -8.19 -6.73
C PHE A 141 -12.55 -7.61 -6.53
N VAL A 142 -13.10 -7.69 -5.31
CA VAL A 142 -14.41 -7.13 -4.99
C VAL A 142 -14.40 -5.61 -5.12
N GLU A 143 -13.43 -4.94 -4.50
CA GLU A 143 -13.29 -3.48 -4.54
C GLU A 143 -13.22 -2.95 -5.97
N CYS A 144 -12.33 -3.53 -6.79
CA CYS A 144 -12.14 -3.11 -8.19
C CYS A 144 -13.36 -3.44 -9.06
N THR A 145 -14.03 -4.57 -8.81
CA THR A 145 -15.27 -4.92 -9.52
C THR A 145 -16.36 -3.90 -9.23
N LEU A 146 -16.56 -3.52 -7.97
CA LEU A 146 -17.50 -2.47 -7.59
C LEU A 146 -17.09 -1.11 -8.16
N GLY A 147 -15.79 -0.80 -8.14
CA GLY A 147 -15.22 0.42 -8.69
C GLY A 147 -15.52 0.58 -10.19
N VAL A 148 -15.44 -0.50 -10.97
CA VAL A 148 -15.80 -0.51 -12.39
C VAL A 148 -17.32 -0.53 -12.60
N ARG A 149 -18.06 -1.29 -11.80
CA ARG A 149 -19.52 -1.47 -11.95
C ARG A 149 -20.32 -0.18 -11.72
N TYR A 150 -19.85 0.68 -10.81
CA TYR A 150 -20.54 1.89 -10.39
C TYR A 150 -19.85 3.19 -10.86
N ARG A 151 -18.79 3.10 -11.68
CA ARG A 151 -18.13 4.30 -12.20
C ARG A 151 -19.07 5.14 -13.07
N GLU A 152 -18.81 6.42 -13.09
CA GLU A 152 -19.39 7.39 -14.00
C GLU A 152 -18.37 7.72 -15.09
N VAL A 153 -18.83 7.68 -16.33
CA VAL A 153 -18.05 8.08 -17.51
C VAL A 153 -18.63 9.40 -17.98
N HIS A 154 -17.81 10.44 -17.95
CA HIS A 154 -18.19 11.80 -18.30
C HIS A 154 -18.19 11.99 -19.82
N GLU A 155 -18.84 13.07 -20.28
CA GLU A 155 -18.93 13.40 -21.72
C GLU A 155 -17.56 13.69 -22.35
N ASP A 156 -16.61 14.19 -21.57
CA ASP A 156 -15.22 14.43 -21.99
C ASP A 156 -14.36 13.14 -22.03
N GLY A 157 -14.95 11.99 -21.68
CA GLY A 157 -14.30 10.68 -21.65
C GLY A 157 -13.54 10.37 -20.36
N THR A 158 -13.49 11.30 -19.40
CA THR A 158 -12.89 11.06 -18.08
C THR A 158 -13.78 10.13 -17.24
N VAL A 159 -13.17 9.42 -16.29
CA VAL A 159 -13.87 8.45 -15.45
C VAL A 159 -13.73 8.80 -13.98
N THR A 160 -14.86 8.82 -13.29
CA THR A 160 -14.89 8.90 -11.82
C THR A 160 -15.45 7.60 -11.26
N GLY A 161 -14.67 6.91 -10.44
CA GLY A 161 -15.10 5.63 -9.86
C GLY A 161 -14.49 5.35 -8.49
N GLY A 162 -14.54 4.09 -8.10
CA GLY A 162 -14.09 3.65 -6.78
C GLY A 162 -15.08 3.95 -5.66
N PRO A 163 -14.61 4.08 -4.41
CA PRO A 163 -15.47 4.17 -3.23
C PRO A 163 -16.41 5.37 -3.25
N PHE A 164 -15.97 6.47 -3.86
CA PHE A 164 -16.80 7.67 -4.04
C PHE A 164 -18.10 7.43 -4.81
N ARG A 165 -18.16 6.35 -5.62
CA ARG A 165 -19.34 6.00 -6.41
C ARG A 165 -20.15 4.86 -5.84
N TYR A 166 -19.51 3.82 -5.32
CA TYR A 166 -20.25 2.68 -4.77
C TYR A 166 -20.68 2.87 -3.31
N MET A 167 -20.04 3.76 -2.53
CA MET A 167 -20.39 4.01 -1.13
C MET A 167 -21.80 4.64 -1.00
N PRO A 168 -22.17 5.67 -1.78
CA PRO A 168 -23.55 6.20 -1.74
C PRO A 168 -24.60 5.15 -2.07
N VAL A 169 -24.31 4.25 -3.02
CA VAL A 169 -25.20 3.14 -3.41
C VAL A 169 -25.30 2.10 -2.28
N ALA A 170 -24.18 1.73 -1.66
CA ALA A 170 -24.16 0.75 -0.57
C ALA A 170 -24.93 1.22 0.67
N PHE A 171 -24.94 2.53 0.94
CA PHE A 171 -25.59 3.12 2.11
C PHE A 171 -26.97 3.73 1.80
N GLU A 172 -27.47 3.64 0.57
CA GLU A 172 -28.75 4.23 0.15
C GLU A 172 -29.92 3.81 1.07
N ARG A 173 -29.95 2.52 1.46
CA ARG A 173 -30.96 1.95 2.37
C ARG A 173 -30.97 2.52 3.78
N PHE A 174 -29.89 3.18 4.21
CA PHE A 174 -29.77 3.83 5.52
C PHE A 174 -30.06 5.34 5.46
N GLY A 175 -30.45 5.85 4.29
CA GLY A 175 -30.80 7.24 4.04
C GLY A 175 -29.71 8.00 3.30
N PRO A 176 -30.08 9.05 2.53
CA PRO A 176 -29.16 9.77 1.64
C PRO A 176 -28.04 10.54 2.38
N GLY A 177 -28.21 10.81 3.68
CA GLY A 177 -27.21 11.47 4.51
C GLY A 177 -26.05 10.56 4.91
N VAL A 178 -26.32 9.27 5.17
CA VAL A 178 -25.30 8.33 5.68
C VAL A 178 -24.22 8.07 4.64
N GLY A 179 -24.62 7.82 3.39
CA GLY A 179 -23.68 7.61 2.29
C GLY A 179 -22.77 8.83 2.05
N LYS A 180 -23.31 10.05 2.16
CA LYS A 180 -22.53 11.29 2.01
C LYS A 180 -21.52 11.47 3.15
N VAL A 181 -21.92 11.20 4.39
CA VAL A 181 -21.02 11.28 5.55
C VAL A 181 -19.91 10.24 5.46
N ALA A 182 -20.24 8.98 5.16
CA ALA A 182 -19.26 7.91 4.99
C ALA A 182 -18.25 8.22 3.87
N MET A 183 -18.74 8.74 2.73
CA MET A 183 -17.90 9.19 1.63
C MET A 183 -16.99 10.36 2.05
N GLY A 184 -17.49 11.33 2.81
CA GLY A 184 -16.71 12.45 3.33
C GLY A 184 -15.59 12.02 4.26
N ILE A 185 -15.89 11.11 5.20
CA ILE A 185 -14.88 10.50 6.08
C ILE A 185 -13.83 9.77 5.25
N PHE A 186 -14.25 8.97 4.27
CA PHE A 186 -13.34 8.27 3.37
C PHE A 186 -12.46 9.23 2.57
N ALA A 187 -13.01 10.33 2.05
CA ALA A 187 -12.26 11.35 1.31
C ALA A 187 -11.14 11.97 2.17
N VAL A 188 -11.47 12.37 3.39
CA VAL A 188 -10.50 12.95 4.34
C VAL A 188 -9.42 11.92 4.69
N ALA A 189 -9.82 10.69 5.03
CA ALA A 189 -8.89 9.61 5.34
C ALA A 189 -7.94 9.32 4.17
N LEU A 190 -8.45 9.30 2.93
CA LEU A 190 -7.64 9.06 1.74
C LEU A 190 -6.67 10.21 1.46
N ILE A 191 -7.07 11.47 1.66
CA ILE A 191 -6.18 12.63 1.53
C ILE A 191 -5.06 12.56 2.56
N LEU A 192 -5.38 12.28 3.83
CA LEU A 192 -4.38 12.13 4.89
C LEU A 192 -3.44 10.95 4.61
N PHE A 193 -3.98 9.81 4.18
CA PHE A 193 -3.19 8.65 3.79
C PHE A 193 -2.26 8.99 2.62
N GLY A 194 -2.77 9.61 1.56
CA GLY A 194 -1.98 9.99 0.39
C GLY A 194 -0.90 11.02 0.70
N ALA A 195 -1.17 12.01 1.56
CA ALA A 195 -0.20 13.02 1.96
C ALA A 195 0.88 12.46 2.88
N LEU A 196 0.50 11.70 3.92
CA LEU A 196 1.41 11.26 4.97
C LEU A 196 2.06 9.91 4.64
N GLY A 197 1.24 8.86 4.50
CA GLY A 197 1.71 7.49 4.26
C GLY A 197 2.20 7.27 2.83
N GLY A 198 1.56 7.93 1.87
CA GLY A 198 1.93 7.87 0.45
C GLY A 198 3.11 8.76 0.12
N ASN A 199 2.95 10.08 0.25
CA ASN A 199 3.94 11.05 -0.22
C ASN A 199 5.09 11.26 0.78
N ALA A 200 4.81 11.82 1.96
CA ALA A 200 5.85 12.23 2.91
C ALA A 200 6.72 11.05 3.37
N PHE A 201 6.12 9.90 3.66
CA PHE A 201 6.87 8.71 4.06
C PHE A 201 7.78 8.19 2.94
N GLN A 202 7.29 8.10 1.70
CA GLN A 202 8.10 7.56 0.60
C GLN A 202 9.18 8.55 0.15
N SER A 203 8.92 9.85 0.14
CA SER A 203 9.92 10.87 -0.21
C SER A 203 11.05 10.91 0.82
N ASN A 204 10.72 10.84 2.11
CA ASN A 204 11.71 10.77 3.19
C ASN A 204 12.54 9.48 3.12
N GLN A 205 11.92 8.32 2.87
CA GLN A 205 12.65 7.07 2.69
C GLN A 205 13.57 7.12 1.47
N THR A 206 13.11 7.70 0.36
CA THR A 206 13.93 7.85 -0.85
C THR A 206 15.16 8.72 -0.57
N TYR A 207 14.98 9.84 0.14
CA TYR A 207 16.08 10.70 0.55
C TYR A 207 17.06 9.98 1.50
N ALA A 208 16.56 9.31 2.53
CA ALA A 208 17.40 8.56 3.47
C ALA A 208 18.23 7.47 2.76
N GLN A 209 17.64 6.77 1.79
CA GLN A 209 18.38 5.80 0.99
C GLN A 209 19.43 6.47 0.07
N ALA A 210 19.12 7.64 -0.50
CA ALA A 210 20.09 8.40 -1.29
C ALA A 210 21.31 8.83 -0.44
N VAL A 211 21.08 9.34 0.77
CA VAL A 211 22.14 9.67 1.74
C VAL A 211 22.99 8.45 2.07
N ASN A 212 22.35 7.31 2.39
CA ASN A 212 23.06 6.07 2.72
C ASN A 212 23.97 5.59 1.59
N VAL A 213 23.51 5.59 0.33
CA VAL A 213 24.31 5.12 -0.81
C VAL A 213 25.42 6.10 -1.21
N THR A 214 25.30 7.38 -0.84
CA THR A 214 26.26 8.44 -1.20
C THR A 214 27.31 8.72 -0.11
N GLY A 215 27.40 7.89 0.93
CA GLY A 215 28.41 8.00 1.99
C GLY A 215 27.86 8.12 3.41
N GLY A 216 26.54 8.00 3.61
CA GLY A 216 25.94 8.05 4.94
C GLY A 216 26.09 9.42 5.57
N GLU A 217 26.66 9.46 6.78
CA GLU A 217 26.88 10.71 7.54
C GLU A 217 27.85 11.67 6.82
N ASP A 218 28.83 11.14 6.07
CA ASP A 218 29.78 11.93 5.29
C ASP A 218 29.25 12.30 3.88
N SER A 219 27.98 11.99 3.59
CA SER A 219 27.38 12.29 2.29
C SER A 219 27.25 13.80 2.05
N PHE A 220 27.52 14.22 0.82
CA PHE A 220 27.20 15.59 0.36
C PHE A 220 25.69 15.91 0.46
N LEU A 221 24.83 14.89 0.51
CA LEU A 221 23.40 15.04 0.70
C LEU A 221 22.99 15.20 2.16
N ALA A 222 23.86 14.92 3.14
CA ALA A 222 23.51 14.92 4.56
C ALA A 222 23.21 16.32 5.14
N SER A 223 23.60 17.40 4.43
CA SER A 223 23.35 18.77 4.88
C SER A 223 21.88 19.20 4.74
N SER A 224 21.39 20.04 5.66
CA SER A 224 20.01 20.55 5.64
C SER A 224 19.65 21.35 4.38
N GLY A 225 20.64 21.96 3.71
CA GLY A 225 20.41 22.62 2.42
C GLY A 225 20.25 21.62 1.26
N ALA A 226 21.00 20.51 1.30
CA ALA A 226 20.91 19.46 0.30
C ALA A 226 19.62 18.64 0.43
N SER A 227 19.13 18.42 1.65
CA SER A 227 17.82 17.75 1.88
C SER A 227 16.66 18.53 1.24
N PHE A 228 16.61 19.85 1.43
CA PHE A 228 15.61 20.71 0.81
C PHE A 228 15.73 20.71 -0.72
N GLY A 229 16.95 20.83 -1.25
CA GLY A 229 17.22 20.75 -2.69
C GLY A 229 16.77 19.43 -3.32
N PHE A 230 17.04 18.31 -2.64
CA PHE A 230 16.59 16.99 -3.07
C PHE A 230 15.06 16.91 -3.10
N GLY A 231 14.38 17.38 -2.04
CA GLY A 231 12.92 17.42 -1.98
C GLY A 231 12.31 18.27 -3.09
N LEU A 232 12.90 19.43 -3.40
CA LEU A 232 12.44 20.30 -4.49
C LEU A 232 12.58 19.63 -5.86
N VAL A 233 13.72 19.00 -6.13
CA VAL A 233 13.94 18.26 -7.38
C VAL A 233 12.94 17.10 -7.50
N LEU A 234 12.74 16.33 -6.42
CA LEU A 234 11.77 15.24 -6.39
C LEU A 234 10.34 15.75 -6.66
N ALA A 235 9.95 16.85 -6.02
CA ALA A 235 8.64 17.47 -6.21
C ALA A 235 8.43 17.94 -7.66
N LEU A 236 9.44 18.54 -8.29
CA LEU A 236 9.38 18.94 -9.70
C LEU A 236 9.21 17.74 -10.63
N LEU A 237 10.01 16.68 -10.44
CA LEU A 237 9.93 15.47 -11.25
C LEU A 237 8.55 14.79 -11.12
N VAL A 238 8.04 14.67 -9.90
CA VAL A 238 6.70 14.11 -9.64
C VAL A 238 5.62 15.03 -10.21
N GLY A 239 5.76 16.35 -10.08
CA GLY A 239 4.84 17.34 -10.61
C GLY A 239 4.66 17.23 -12.13
N VAL A 240 5.75 17.06 -12.88
CA VAL A 240 5.68 16.84 -14.35
C VAL A 240 4.82 15.63 -14.70
N VAL A 241 4.82 14.58 -13.88
CA VAL A 241 4.03 13.37 -14.13
C VAL A 241 2.55 13.59 -13.77
N ILE A 242 2.27 14.13 -12.58
CA ILE A 242 0.92 14.26 -12.03
C ILE A 242 0.09 15.31 -12.76
N LEU A 243 0.71 16.43 -13.20
CA LEU A 243 0.00 17.51 -13.92
C LEU A 243 -0.64 17.03 -15.23
N GLY A 244 -0.13 15.96 -15.84
CA GLY A 244 -0.72 15.35 -17.03
C GLY A 244 -1.90 14.40 -16.76
N GLY A 245 -2.36 14.28 -15.52
CA GLY A 245 -3.51 13.46 -15.13
C GLY A 245 -3.26 11.95 -15.18
N VAL A 246 -4.34 11.16 -15.09
CA VAL A 246 -4.27 9.69 -14.99
C VAL A 246 -3.59 9.04 -16.20
N THR A 247 -3.75 9.62 -17.40
CA THR A 247 -3.13 9.11 -18.62
C THR A 247 -1.60 9.30 -18.63
N SER A 248 -1.10 10.41 -18.06
CA SER A 248 0.33 10.66 -17.87
C SER A 248 0.92 9.70 -16.84
N ILE A 249 0.26 9.56 -15.67
CA ILE A 249 0.66 8.62 -14.62
C ILE A 249 0.73 7.19 -15.18
N ALA A 250 -0.30 6.75 -15.90
CA ALA A 250 -0.34 5.45 -16.57
C ALA A 250 0.82 5.25 -17.57
N ARG A 251 1.15 6.27 -18.36
CA ARG A 251 2.23 6.20 -19.36
C ARG A 251 3.60 6.04 -18.71
N VAL A 252 3.86 6.75 -17.61
CA VAL A 252 5.13 6.68 -16.89
C VAL A 252 5.24 5.36 -16.12
N THR A 253 4.21 5.02 -15.34
CA THR A 253 4.19 3.83 -14.49
C THR A 253 4.24 2.53 -15.30
N SER A 254 3.56 2.44 -16.45
CA SER A 254 3.63 1.26 -17.33
C SER A 254 5.03 0.96 -17.89
N LYS A 255 5.95 1.94 -17.88
CA LYS A 255 7.36 1.72 -18.25
C LYS A 255 8.25 1.52 -17.02
N LEU A 256 8.07 2.35 -16.00
CA LEU A 256 8.91 2.35 -14.80
C LEU A 256 8.68 1.10 -13.94
N VAL A 257 7.42 0.71 -13.72
CA VAL A 257 7.04 -0.38 -12.81
C VAL A 257 7.59 -1.75 -13.23
N PRO A 258 7.52 -2.16 -14.51
CA PRO A 258 8.15 -3.40 -14.92
C PRO A 258 9.67 -3.38 -14.73
N VAL A 259 10.33 -2.26 -15.04
CA VAL A 259 11.79 -2.12 -14.90
C VAL A 259 12.20 -2.23 -13.43
N MET A 260 11.53 -1.52 -12.52
CA MET A 260 11.85 -1.61 -11.08
C MET A 260 11.60 -3.02 -10.55
N ALA A 261 10.52 -3.69 -10.99
CA ALA A 261 10.20 -5.05 -10.56
C ALA A 261 11.26 -6.05 -11.05
N LEU A 262 11.72 -5.93 -12.30
CA LEU A 262 12.77 -6.80 -12.85
C LEU A 262 14.09 -6.63 -12.12
N ILE A 263 14.50 -5.39 -11.82
CA ILE A 263 15.73 -5.11 -11.07
C ILE A 263 15.62 -5.71 -9.67
N TYR A 264 14.52 -5.45 -8.96
CA TYR A 264 14.33 -5.92 -7.59
C TYR A 264 14.26 -7.45 -7.50
N VAL A 265 13.39 -8.08 -8.30
CA VAL A 265 13.25 -9.54 -8.33
C VAL A 265 14.55 -10.19 -8.81
N GLY A 266 15.24 -9.60 -9.79
CA GLY A 266 16.55 -10.07 -10.24
C GLY A 266 17.60 -10.06 -9.14
N ALA A 267 17.69 -8.98 -8.36
CA ALA A 267 18.59 -8.88 -7.21
C ALA A 267 18.23 -9.91 -6.12
N CYS A 268 16.94 -10.08 -5.79
CA CYS A 268 16.51 -11.09 -4.83
C CYS A 268 16.85 -12.51 -5.29
N LEU A 269 16.59 -12.83 -6.56
CA LEU A 269 16.91 -14.15 -7.13
C LEU A 269 18.41 -14.41 -7.16
N LEU A 270 19.24 -13.38 -7.40
CA LEU A 270 20.69 -13.49 -7.33
C LEU A 270 21.15 -13.83 -5.90
N VAL A 271 20.65 -13.12 -4.88
CA VAL A 271 20.98 -13.39 -3.47
C VAL A 271 20.52 -14.80 -3.06
N ILE A 272 19.29 -15.18 -3.43
CA ILE A 272 18.74 -16.52 -3.19
C ILE A 272 19.58 -17.60 -3.90
N GLY A 273 19.99 -17.34 -5.14
CA GLY A 273 20.81 -18.26 -5.93
C GLY A 273 22.21 -18.48 -5.34
N ILE A 274 22.86 -17.42 -4.85
CA ILE A 274 24.16 -17.50 -4.17
C ILE A 274 24.04 -18.28 -2.85
N ASN A 275 22.92 -18.14 -2.14
CA ASN A 275 22.66 -18.76 -0.84
C ASN A 275 21.68 -19.95 -0.93
N ALA A 276 21.66 -20.67 -2.06
CA ALA A 276 20.65 -21.67 -2.33
C ALA A 276 20.58 -22.79 -1.28
N THR A 277 21.71 -23.12 -0.64
CA THR A 277 21.80 -24.12 0.44
C THR A 277 21.06 -23.71 1.71
N GLU A 278 20.92 -22.41 1.96
CA GLU A 278 20.24 -21.86 3.14
C GLU A 278 18.72 -21.77 2.97
N VAL A 279 18.24 -21.86 1.72
CA VAL A 279 16.81 -21.66 1.39
C VAL A 279 15.90 -22.66 2.10
N PRO A 280 16.19 -23.98 2.12
CA PRO A 280 15.35 -24.93 2.86
C PRO A 280 15.27 -24.60 4.36
N GLY A 281 16.39 -24.22 4.97
CA GLY A 281 16.43 -23.85 6.39
C GLY A 281 15.68 -22.55 6.68
N ALA A 282 15.72 -21.58 5.76
CA ALA A 282 14.94 -20.35 5.87
C ALA A 282 13.43 -20.62 5.79
N ILE A 283 12.98 -21.48 4.86
CA ILE A 283 11.57 -21.89 4.75
C ILE A 283 11.12 -22.62 6.03
N GLY A 284 11.95 -23.52 6.56
CA GLY A 284 11.69 -24.19 7.84
C GLY A 284 11.44 -23.20 8.97
N ARG A 285 12.34 -22.23 9.15
CA ARG A 285 12.20 -21.17 10.17
C ARG A 285 10.94 -20.31 9.98
N ILE A 286 10.53 -20.03 8.75
CA ILE A 286 9.30 -19.28 8.45
C ILE A 286 8.07 -20.08 8.92
N VAL A 287 8.00 -21.37 8.58
CA VAL A 287 6.84 -22.19 8.95
C VAL A 287 6.81 -22.47 10.45
N GLU A 288 7.94 -22.88 11.04
CA GLU A 288 8.05 -23.14 12.48
C GLU A 288 7.70 -21.89 13.30
N GLY A 289 8.29 -20.74 12.94
CA GLY A 289 8.04 -19.47 13.62
C GLY A 289 6.59 -19.00 13.50
N ALA A 290 5.86 -19.38 12.44
CA ALA A 290 4.48 -18.98 12.24
C ALA A 290 3.49 -19.67 13.19
N PHE A 291 3.84 -20.89 13.64
CA PHE A 291 2.99 -21.73 14.49
C PHE A 291 3.60 -22.01 15.87
N ALA A 292 4.74 -21.39 16.19
CA ALA A 292 5.40 -21.53 17.49
C ALA A 292 4.57 -20.93 18.64
N PRO A 293 4.16 -21.72 19.64
CA PRO A 293 3.38 -21.24 20.78
C PRO A 293 4.12 -20.20 21.64
N GLU A 294 5.45 -20.29 21.70
CA GLU A 294 6.33 -19.54 22.61
C GLU A 294 7.04 -18.34 21.95
N GLY A 295 6.60 -17.91 20.76
CA GLY A 295 7.21 -16.82 19.99
C GLY A 295 7.20 -15.43 20.66
N ILE A 296 8.06 -14.55 20.13
CA ILE A 296 8.29 -13.16 20.59
C ILE A 296 6.96 -12.38 20.63
N THR A 297 6.62 -11.86 21.81
CA THR A 297 5.42 -11.04 22.12
C THR A 297 4.11 -11.63 21.58
N GLY A 298 3.48 -12.50 22.37
CA GLY A 298 2.13 -13.03 22.07
C GLY A 298 2.10 -14.33 21.27
N GLY A 299 3.22 -15.05 21.15
CA GLY A 299 3.27 -16.37 20.51
C GLY A 299 2.78 -16.35 19.05
N ALA A 300 2.24 -17.46 18.57
CA ALA A 300 1.72 -17.58 17.19
C ALA A 300 0.67 -16.51 16.83
N ILE A 301 -0.13 -16.06 17.80
CA ILE A 301 -1.17 -15.03 17.59
C ILE A 301 -0.54 -13.65 17.37
N GLY A 302 0.48 -13.27 18.15
CA GLY A 302 1.23 -12.03 17.96
C GLY A 302 1.91 -11.98 16.59
N VAL A 303 2.53 -13.08 16.19
CA VAL A 303 3.17 -13.22 14.87
C VAL A 303 2.15 -13.08 13.73
N LEU A 304 0.96 -13.66 13.89
CA LEU A 304 -0.15 -13.51 12.94
C LEU A 304 -0.59 -12.05 12.82
N ILE A 305 -0.82 -11.36 13.94
CA ILE A 305 -1.24 -9.95 13.97
C ILE A 305 -0.24 -9.08 13.22
N ILE A 306 1.05 -9.22 13.54
CA ILE A 306 2.13 -8.47 12.87
C ILE A 306 2.12 -8.76 11.37
N GLY A 307 1.99 -10.03 10.98
CA GLY A 307 1.94 -10.42 9.58
C GLY A 307 0.78 -9.80 8.82
N PHE A 308 -0.45 -9.86 9.36
CA PHE A 308 -1.62 -9.26 8.71
C PHE A 308 -1.58 -7.73 8.70
N GLN A 309 -1.16 -7.10 9.80
CA GLN A 309 -1.04 -5.64 9.87
C GLN A 309 -0.07 -5.12 8.80
N ARG A 310 1.10 -5.76 8.66
CA ARG A 310 2.12 -5.36 7.68
C ARG A 310 1.70 -5.69 6.26
N ALA A 311 1.01 -6.79 6.04
CA ALA A 311 0.44 -7.12 4.73
C ALA A 311 -0.63 -6.12 4.28
N ALA A 312 -1.52 -5.70 5.18
CA ALA A 312 -2.56 -4.72 4.88
C ALA A 312 -1.96 -3.38 4.42
N PHE A 313 -0.90 -2.91 5.08
CA PHE A 313 -0.14 -1.73 4.61
C PHE A 313 0.59 -1.97 3.29
N SER A 314 1.14 -3.17 3.08
CA SER A 314 1.92 -3.46 1.88
C SER A 314 1.06 -3.57 0.62
N ASN A 315 -0.08 -4.24 0.71
CA ASN A 315 -0.90 -4.51 -0.46
C ASN A 315 -2.10 -3.57 -0.58
N GLU A 316 -2.46 -2.80 0.44
CA GLU A 316 -3.63 -1.91 0.46
C GLU A 316 -4.97 -2.61 0.18
N ALA A 317 -5.08 -3.92 0.44
CA ALA A 317 -6.35 -4.63 0.32
C ALA A 317 -7.32 -4.18 1.43
N GLY A 318 -8.51 -3.73 1.05
CA GLY A 318 -9.49 -3.19 1.99
C GLY A 318 -9.32 -1.70 2.30
N VAL A 319 -8.33 -1.02 1.70
CA VAL A 319 -8.12 0.43 1.84
C VAL A 319 -9.02 1.21 0.87
N GLY A 320 -9.47 0.60 -0.23
CA GLY A 320 -10.32 1.27 -1.22
C GLY A 320 -9.60 2.24 -2.18
N SER A 321 -8.26 2.30 -2.18
CA SER A 321 -7.45 3.11 -3.10
C SER A 321 -7.36 2.52 -4.51
N ALA A 322 -7.04 1.21 -4.61
CA ALA A 322 -6.93 0.47 -5.86
C ALA A 322 -8.12 0.62 -6.83
N PRO A 323 -9.39 0.53 -6.40
CA PRO A 323 -10.54 0.70 -7.29
C PRO A 323 -10.66 2.09 -7.92
N ILE A 324 -10.02 3.12 -7.37
CA ILE A 324 -9.99 4.46 -7.97
C ILE A 324 -9.24 4.38 -9.30
N VAL A 325 -8.03 3.82 -9.29
CA VAL A 325 -7.20 3.65 -10.49
C VAL A 325 -7.83 2.64 -11.46
N HIS A 326 -8.30 1.51 -10.95
CA HIS A 326 -8.88 0.46 -11.80
C HIS A 326 -10.24 0.86 -12.42
N SER A 327 -10.96 1.82 -11.83
CA SER A 327 -12.18 2.34 -12.43
C SER A 327 -11.95 3.02 -13.78
N ALA A 328 -10.76 3.57 -14.04
CA ALA A 328 -10.42 4.24 -15.30
C ALA A 328 -10.08 3.29 -16.47
N VAL A 329 -10.11 1.98 -16.25
CA VAL A 329 -9.76 0.96 -17.26
C VAL A 329 -10.75 0.91 -18.43
N LYS A 330 -10.25 0.73 -19.65
CA LYS A 330 -11.07 0.43 -20.83
C LYS A 330 -11.65 -0.99 -20.76
N THR A 331 -12.89 -1.10 -20.28
CA THR A 331 -13.66 -2.35 -20.14
C THR A 331 -15.16 -2.09 -20.18
N ARG A 332 -15.97 -3.11 -20.41
CA ARG A 332 -17.43 -3.08 -20.20
C ARG A 332 -17.83 -3.91 -18.99
#